data_AF-A0A8S4PGJ2-F1
#
_entry.id   AF-A0A8S4PGJ2-F1
#
_cell.length_a   1.000
_cell.length_b   1.000
_cell.length_c   1.000
_cell.angle_alpha   90.00
_cell.angle_beta   90.00
_cell.angle_gamma   90.00
#
_symmetry.space_group_name_H-M   'P 1'
#
loop_
_entity.id
_entity.type
_entity.pdbx_description
1 polymer ?
#
loop_
_entity_poly.entity_id
_entity_poly.type
_entity_poly.pdbx_seq_one_letter_code
_entity_poly.pdbx_strand_id
1 'polypeptide(L)'
;MVPYIVFGFILLLLRIDGASSACGECCPPSNIRVESSICLSECFDWKTSFSEQDSKIKSTVELLETFNTNFGDLRTELTSQIDDLNTMTSQIQSQIDFQNEAEEGIDEQIEVLADVREVLENNSLSLSLTLDEIESDEVSNMEEENENQDVLTSTCQQMSFNYTNKLSTHFNALGDFLTILNTSTVLTSSETIEKLETASELYDSLMAAVTTENNGQVKRLEVLSKRAKDVNTLVDRVNKNCPAGSDQNEQMVHCCADIYTSTKAAGNTPTDGIYSIELEGEQVQVYCDMTTDGGGWTVFQRRVSNAEGFDKGWEEYVNGFGNLNENFWMGLELMHSKTKSSDYVLRIDMEAFDGSKAFITYDGFGISDARRKYALDYRAKVNGTVDNSLAPNKPFTTKDQDNDKHEENCALRRGEGAWWYNGKCGPSSLNGPYVDDPGQTEKFQGIIWKAFQGTVKSLKFTEMKCRPETFTPEVVLEEQK
;
A
#
# COMPACT_ATOMS: atom_id res chain seq x y z
N MET A 1 3.17 9.32 67.66
CA MET A 1 3.82 9.83 68.89
C MET A 1 3.29 11.19 69.35
N VAL A 2 2.76 12.05 68.46
CA VAL A 2 2.17 13.36 68.83
C VAL A 2 1.01 13.30 69.85
N PRO A 3 0.10 12.31 69.85
CA PRO A 3 -1.00 12.26 70.83
C PRO A 3 -0.50 12.07 72.28
N TYR A 4 0.61 11.37 72.46
CA TYR A 4 1.18 11.06 73.78
C TYR A 4 1.95 12.24 74.37
N ILE A 5 2.53 13.11 73.54
CA ILE A 5 3.23 14.32 73.98
C ILE A 5 2.23 15.39 74.41
N VAL A 6 1.13 15.56 73.66
CA VAL A 6 0.04 16.49 74.03
C VAL A 6 -0.66 16.04 75.32
N PHE A 7 -0.88 14.73 75.50
CA PHE A 7 -1.47 14.18 76.74
C PHE A 7 -0.55 14.35 77.96
N GLY A 8 0.77 14.21 77.76
CA GLY A 8 1.78 14.50 78.80
C GLY A 8 1.83 15.99 79.18
N PHE A 9 1.63 16.90 78.23
CA PHE A 9 1.59 18.35 78.45
C PHE A 9 0.32 18.81 79.18
N ILE A 10 -0.85 18.22 78.87
CA ILE A 10 -2.10 18.49 79.60
C ILE A 10 -1.97 18.04 81.06
N LEU A 11 -1.32 16.89 81.32
CA LEU A 11 -1.02 16.42 82.68
C LEU A 11 -0.01 17.33 83.41
N LEU A 12 0.93 17.95 82.69
CA LEU A 12 1.88 18.92 83.26
C LEU A 12 1.19 20.24 83.63
N LEU A 13 0.30 20.75 82.76
CA LEU A 13 -0.49 21.97 83.01
C LEU A 13 -1.51 21.78 84.14
N LEU A 14 -2.17 20.62 84.22
CA LEU A 14 -3.04 20.28 85.36
C LEU A 14 -2.28 20.16 86.70
N ARG A 15 -0.98 19.79 86.65
CA ARG A 15 -0.10 19.77 87.83
C ARG A 15 0.37 21.17 88.24
N ILE A 16 0.39 22.13 87.31
CA ILE A 16 0.75 23.54 87.51
C ILE A 16 -0.44 24.34 88.08
N ASP A 17 -1.68 24.08 87.65
CA ASP A 17 -2.88 24.68 88.27
C ASP A 17 -3.04 24.25 89.74
N GLY A 18 -2.64 23.02 90.08
CA GLY A 18 -2.57 22.53 91.46
C GLY A 18 -1.44 23.16 92.30
N ALA A 19 -0.47 23.83 91.69
CA ALA A 19 0.60 24.56 92.40
C ALA A 19 0.25 26.04 92.63
N SER A 20 -0.62 26.64 91.80
CA SER A 20 -1.10 28.01 92.03
C SER A 20 -2.02 28.10 93.27
N SER A 21 -2.74 27.02 93.60
CA SER A 21 -3.53 26.89 94.83
C SER A 21 -2.70 26.63 96.09
N ALA A 22 -1.41 26.27 95.95
CA ALA A 22 -0.50 26.01 97.08
C ALA A 22 0.23 27.27 97.61
N CYS A 23 0.10 28.43 96.94
CA CYS A 23 0.63 29.70 97.46
C CYS A 23 -0.21 30.31 98.61
N GLY A 24 -1.34 29.70 98.97
CA GLY A 24 -2.20 30.14 100.09
C GLY A 24 -1.76 29.67 101.48
N GLU A 25 -0.77 28.77 101.59
CA GLU A 25 -0.42 28.11 102.87
C GLU A 25 0.99 28.42 103.42
N CYS A 26 1.68 29.45 102.92
CA CYS A 26 2.99 29.89 103.43
C CYS A 26 2.91 31.08 104.42
N CYS A 27 1.96 31.10 105.35
CA CYS A 27 1.96 32.02 106.49
C CYS A 27 1.35 31.37 107.74
N PRO A 28 2.13 31.01 108.78
CA PRO A 28 1.57 30.55 110.05
C PRO A 28 0.98 31.73 110.86
N PRO A 29 -0.03 31.51 111.70
CA PRO A 29 -0.64 32.57 112.50
C PRO A 29 0.26 32.96 113.67
N SER A 30 0.47 34.28 113.82
CA SER A 30 0.93 34.99 115.02
C SER A 30 2.31 34.66 115.61
N ASN A 31 3.09 35.74 115.79
CA ASN A 31 4.33 35.86 116.56
C ASN A 31 5.58 35.17 116.00
N ILE A 32 6.23 35.83 115.03
CA ILE A 32 7.68 36.17 115.02
C ILE A 32 7.88 37.22 113.92
N ARG A 33 8.58 38.32 114.25
CA ARG A 33 8.90 39.42 113.34
C ARG A 33 10.08 39.00 112.44
N VAL A 34 9.80 38.25 111.37
CA VAL A 34 10.76 38.04 110.28
C VAL A 34 10.57 39.19 109.28
N GLU A 35 11.67 39.79 108.83
CA GLU A 35 11.67 40.91 107.89
C GLU A 35 10.84 40.61 106.64
N SER A 36 9.76 41.37 106.42
CA SER A 36 8.82 41.20 105.31
C SER A 36 9.44 41.51 103.94
N SER A 37 10.68 41.99 103.88
CA SER A 37 11.39 42.31 102.64
C SER A 37 11.93 41.07 101.92
N ILE A 38 12.32 40.02 102.65
CA ILE A 38 12.94 38.81 102.07
C ILE A 38 11.89 37.91 101.40
N CYS A 39 10.73 37.72 102.04
CA CYS A 39 9.62 36.97 101.45
C CYS A 39 9.06 37.63 100.18
N LEU A 40 9.00 38.96 100.13
CA LEU A 40 8.52 39.69 98.95
C LEU A 40 9.52 39.69 97.79
N SER A 41 10.84 39.76 98.07
CA SER A 41 11.86 39.68 97.02
C SER A 41 11.95 38.28 96.40
N GLU A 42 11.88 37.23 97.24
CA GLU A 42 11.92 35.85 96.73
C GLU A 42 10.68 35.50 95.91
N CYS A 43 9.48 35.99 96.30
CA CYS A 43 8.25 35.82 95.51
C CYS A 43 8.26 36.63 94.21
N PHE A 44 8.86 37.83 94.21
CA PHE A 44 8.99 38.65 93.01
C PHE A 44 9.97 38.02 92.01
N ASP A 45 11.13 37.54 92.48
CA ASP A 45 12.11 36.80 91.67
C ASP A 45 11.51 35.52 91.08
N TRP A 46 10.67 34.81 91.84
CA TRP A 46 9.96 33.63 91.34
C TRP A 46 8.96 33.96 90.23
N LYS A 47 8.23 35.08 90.36
CA LYS A 47 7.26 35.53 89.37
C LYS A 47 7.92 36.01 88.07
N THR A 48 9.06 36.71 88.17
CA THR A 48 9.85 37.08 87.00
C THR A 48 10.51 35.87 86.35
N SER A 49 11.04 34.92 87.14
CA SER A 49 11.61 33.67 86.61
C SER A 49 10.55 32.82 85.91
N PHE A 50 9.34 32.71 86.49
CA PHE A 50 8.22 31.99 85.89
C PHE A 50 7.70 32.67 84.63
N SER A 51 7.60 34.00 84.60
CA SER A 51 7.24 34.76 83.39
C SER A 51 8.27 34.59 82.27
N GLU A 52 9.56 34.50 82.62
CA GLU A 52 10.62 34.24 81.66
C GLU A 52 10.57 32.79 81.12
N GLN A 53 10.23 31.82 81.98
CA GLN A 53 10.00 30.43 81.54
C GLN A 53 8.74 30.29 80.68
N ASP A 54 7.63 30.95 81.02
CA ASP A 54 6.40 30.95 80.21
C ASP A 54 6.62 31.54 78.81
N SER A 55 7.41 32.63 78.71
CA SER A 55 7.79 33.21 77.42
C SER A 55 8.67 32.27 76.59
N LYS A 56 9.64 31.59 77.21
CA LYS A 56 10.47 30.57 76.54
C LYS A 56 9.64 29.37 76.08
N ILE A 57 8.66 28.94 76.89
CA ILE A 57 7.75 27.85 76.54
C ILE A 57 6.87 28.24 75.34
N LYS A 58 6.26 29.43 75.33
CA LYS A 58 5.45 29.92 74.20
C LYS A 58 6.25 29.99 72.90
N SER A 59 7.46 30.55 72.95
CA SER A 59 8.35 30.59 71.79
C SER A 59 8.74 29.18 71.30
N THR A 60 8.93 28.23 72.21
CA THR A 60 9.22 26.83 71.86
C THR A 60 8.00 26.16 71.21
N VAL A 61 6.78 26.46 71.68
CA VAL A 61 5.53 25.94 71.11
C VAL A 61 5.32 26.48 69.68
N GLU A 62 5.51 27.78 69.45
CA GLU A 62 5.41 28.38 68.10
C GLU A 62 6.41 27.77 67.12
N LEU A 63 7.65 27.49 67.57
CA LEU A 63 8.66 26.79 66.78
C LEU A 63 8.24 25.35 66.45
N LEU A 64 7.64 24.64 67.41
CA LEU A 64 7.13 23.28 67.20
C LEU A 64 5.94 23.25 66.25
N GLU A 65 5.04 24.23 66.32
CA GLU A 65 3.92 24.36 65.38
C GLU A 65 4.43 24.64 63.96
N THR A 66 5.38 25.56 63.81
CA THR A 66 6.03 25.86 62.52
C THR A 66 6.73 24.63 61.94
N PHE A 67 7.47 23.91 62.79
CA PHE A 67 8.13 22.66 62.39
C PHE A 67 7.10 21.59 61.96
N ASN A 68 5.99 21.45 62.68
CA ASN A 68 4.94 20.50 62.35
C ASN A 68 4.25 20.83 61.01
N THR A 69 4.01 22.11 60.72
CA THR A 69 3.48 22.57 59.42
C THR A 69 4.44 22.24 58.29
N ASN A 70 5.73 22.59 58.43
CA ASN A 70 6.74 22.29 57.41
C ASN A 70 6.88 20.78 57.15
N PHE A 71 6.75 19.93 58.18
CA PHE A 71 6.71 18.48 58.01
C PHE A 71 5.45 18.00 57.28
N GLY A 72 4.31 18.65 57.51
CA GLY A 72 3.07 18.39 56.77
C GLY A 72 3.20 18.73 55.28
N ASP A 73 3.80 19.87 54.96
CA ASP A 73 4.06 20.30 53.58
C ASP A 73 5.02 19.35 52.88
N LEU A 74 6.13 18.98 53.53
CA LEU A 74 7.11 18.02 53.00
C LEU A 74 6.47 16.64 52.75
N ARG A 75 5.58 16.19 53.64
CA ARG A 75 4.84 14.94 53.47
C ARG A 75 3.90 14.99 52.26
N THR A 76 3.25 16.12 52.04
CA THR A 76 2.33 16.30 50.90
C THR A 76 3.10 16.28 49.59
N GLU A 77 4.24 16.99 49.53
CA GLU A 77 5.15 16.99 48.38
C GLU A 77 5.66 15.58 48.06
N LEU A 78 6.13 14.85 49.08
CA LEU A 78 6.61 13.47 48.89
C LEU A 78 5.49 12.53 48.39
N THR A 79 4.25 12.74 48.86
CA THR A 79 3.10 11.94 48.40
C THR A 79 2.79 12.22 46.93
N SER A 80 2.83 13.49 46.51
CA SER A 80 2.67 13.87 45.10
C SER A 80 3.72 13.22 44.21
N GLN A 81 4.99 13.23 44.62
CA GLN A 81 6.07 12.60 43.86
C GLN A 81 5.92 11.08 43.76
N ILE A 82 5.37 10.42 44.79
CA ILE A 82 5.06 8.99 44.76
C ILE A 82 3.92 8.70 43.76
N ASP A 83 2.88 9.54 43.71
CA ASP A 83 1.79 9.38 42.75
C ASP A 83 2.25 9.59 41.31
N ASP A 84 3.14 10.55 41.07
CA ASP A 84 3.79 10.75 39.77
C ASP A 84 4.64 9.54 39.37
N LEU A 85 5.42 8.98 40.30
CA LEU A 85 6.19 7.75 40.09
C LEU A 85 5.31 6.54 39.76
N ASN A 86 4.17 6.40 40.44
CA ASN A 86 3.22 5.31 40.16
C ASN A 86 2.56 5.47 38.78
N THR A 87 2.28 6.71 38.37
CA THR A 87 1.75 7.02 37.04
C THR A 87 2.76 6.69 35.95
N MET A 88 4.03 7.12 36.12
CA MET A 88 5.12 6.76 35.21
C MET A 88 5.33 5.24 35.15
N THR A 89 5.26 4.55 36.29
CA THR A 89 5.38 3.08 36.36
C THR A 89 4.27 2.39 35.55
N SER A 90 3.03 2.89 35.65
CA SER A 90 1.90 2.34 34.90
C SER A 90 2.04 2.58 33.39
N GLN A 91 2.54 3.75 32.98
CA GLN A 91 2.81 4.06 31.58
C GLN A 91 3.93 3.17 31.00
N ILE A 92 5.01 2.96 31.76
CA ILE A 92 6.10 2.05 31.39
C ILE A 92 5.57 0.62 31.25
N GLN A 93 4.71 0.16 32.16
CA GLN A 93 4.13 -1.19 32.08
C GLN A 93 3.26 -1.35 30.82
N SER A 94 2.43 -0.36 30.48
CA SER A 94 1.64 -0.39 29.25
C SER A 94 2.51 -0.41 27.98
N GLN A 95 3.67 0.24 28.00
CA GLN A 95 4.64 0.18 26.89
C GLN A 95 5.33 -1.18 26.79
N ILE A 96 5.66 -1.81 27.92
CA ILE A 96 6.20 -3.17 27.95
C ILE A 96 5.18 -4.16 27.38
N ASP A 97 3.92 -4.06 27.77
CA ASP A 97 2.86 -4.96 27.30
C ASP A 97 2.67 -4.84 25.76
N PHE A 98 2.67 -3.61 25.23
CA PHE A 98 2.64 -3.37 23.78
C PHE A 98 3.87 -3.92 23.05
N GLN A 99 5.05 -3.86 23.66
CA GLN A 99 6.27 -4.43 23.08
C GLN A 99 6.25 -5.96 23.07
N ASN A 100 5.73 -6.59 24.11
CA ASN A 100 5.59 -8.05 24.16
C ASN A 100 4.62 -8.57 23.09
N GLU A 101 3.49 -7.88 22.87
CA GLU A 101 2.55 -8.22 21.78
C GLU A 101 3.21 -8.06 20.39
N ALA A 102 4.06 -7.05 20.22
CA ALA A 102 4.81 -6.87 18.97
C ALA A 102 5.89 -7.95 18.78
N GLU A 103 6.53 -8.42 19.86
CA GLU A 103 7.51 -9.52 19.82
C GLU A 103 6.86 -10.85 19.42
N GLU A 104 5.66 -11.14 19.95
CA GLU A 104 4.89 -12.33 19.57
C GLU A 104 4.51 -12.32 18.07
N GLY A 105 4.13 -11.16 17.54
CA GLY A 105 3.86 -11.00 16.10
C GLY A 105 5.11 -11.13 15.21
N ILE A 106 6.31 -10.86 15.74
CA ILE A 106 7.57 -11.08 15.03
C ILE A 106 7.90 -12.58 14.99
N ASP A 107 7.70 -13.30 16.09
CA ASP A 107 7.95 -14.74 16.16
C ASP A 107 7.06 -15.52 15.18
N GLU A 108 5.78 -15.15 15.04
CA GLU A 108 4.87 -15.75 14.05
C GLU A 108 5.35 -15.52 12.61
N GLN A 109 5.90 -14.33 12.31
CA GLN A 109 6.47 -14.03 11.00
C GLN A 109 7.78 -14.80 10.73
N ILE A 110 8.60 -15.02 11.75
CA ILE A 110 9.83 -15.84 11.63
C ILE A 110 9.47 -17.29 11.29
N GLU A 111 8.41 -17.84 11.88
CA GLU A 111 7.93 -19.19 11.57
C GLU A 111 7.48 -19.30 10.11
N VAL A 112 6.70 -18.33 9.61
CA VAL A 112 6.29 -18.27 8.20
C VAL A 112 7.51 -18.17 7.25
N LEU A 113 8.53 -17.40 7.63
CA LEU A 113 9.76 -17.29 6.82
C LEU A 113 10.56 -18.59 6.80
N ALA A 114 10.57 -19.35 7.89
CA ALA A 114 11.19 -20.67 7.94
C ALA A 114 10.49 -21.67 7.00
N ASP A 115 9.15 -21.68 6.98
CA ASP A 115 8.36 -22.52 6.07
C ASP A 115 8.61 -22.17 4.60
N VAL A 116 8.65 -20.87 4.27
CA VAL A 116 8.95 -20.40 2.92
C VAL A 116 10.35 -20.83 2.48
N ARG A 117 11.34 -20.77 3.40
CA ARG A 117 12.70 -21.24 3.13
C ARG A 117 12.73 -22.73 2.79
N GLU A 118 12.02 -23.56 3.55
CA GLU A 118 11.96 -25.00 3.29
C GLU A 118 11.34 -25.31 1.91
N VAL A 119 10.25 -24.61 1.55
CA VAL A 119 9.63 -24.75 0.23
C VAL A 119 10.59 -24.34 -0.89
N LEU A 120 11.37 -23.27 -0.71
CA LEU A 120 12.36 -22.82 -1.69
C LEU A 120 13.51 -23.81 -1.87
N GLU A 121 14.02 -24.39 -0.77
CA GLU A 121 15.07 -25.41 -0.82
C GLU A 121 14.58 -26.67 -1.56
N ASN A 122 13.35 -27.11 -1.30
CA ASN A 122 12.73 -28.24 -2.00
C ASN A 122 12.50 -27.98 -3.49
N ASN A 123 12.02 -26.79 -3.85
CA ASN A 123 11.82 -26.40 -5.25
C ASN A 123 13.16 -26.29 -6.00
N SER A 124 14.19 -25.75 -5.35
CA SER A 124 15.55 -25.67 -5.92
C SER A 124 16.10 -27.06 -6.23
N LEU A 125 15.92 -28.02 -5.32
CA LEU A 125 16.33 -29.41 -5.52
C LEU A 125 15.55 -30.07 -6.67
N SER A 126 14.23 -29.86 -6.74
CA SER A 126 13.40 -30.38 -7.83
C SER A 126 13.81 -29.81 -9.19
N LEU A 127 14.17 -28.53 -9.25
CA LEU A 127 14.65 -27.88 -10.48
C LEU A 127 16.01 -28.41 -10.92
N SER A 128 16.92 -28.66 -9.97
CA SER A 128 18.23 -29.25 -10.27
C SER A 128 18.07 -30.64 -10.89
N LEU A 129 17.17 -31.46 -10.35
CA LEU A 129 16.92 -32.81 -10.86
C LEU A 129 16.33 -32.81 -12.27
N THR A 130 15.37 -31.92 -12.56
CA THR A 130 14.82 -31.79 -13.92
C THR A 130 15.84 -31.23 -14.92
N LEU A 131 16.73 -30.34 -14.50
CA LEU A 131 17.84 -29.87 -15.32
C LEU A 131 18.84 -30.98 -15.63
N ASP A 132 19.17 -31.83 -14.66
CA ASP A 132 20.05 -32.99 -14.86
C ASP A 132 19.40 -34.04 -15.80
N GLU A 133 18.07 -34.22 -15.73
CA GLU A 133 17.30 -35.06 -16.67
C GLU A 133 17.38 -34.50 -18.10
N ILE A 134 17.15 -33.19 -18.27
CA ILE A 134 17.23 -32.51 -19.57
C ILE A 134 18.65 -32.55 -20.16
N GLU A 135 19.70 -32.33 -19.34
CA GLU A 135 21.09 -32.47 -19.79
C GLU A 135 21.45 -33.91 -20.19
N SER A 136 20.77 -34.92 -19.62
CA SER A 136 21.00 -36.34 -19.94
C SER A 136 20.27 -36.80 -21.21
N ASP A 137 19.14 -36.16 -21.57
CA ASP A 137 18.28 -36.57 -22.69
C ASP A 137 18.68 -35.97 -24.07
N GLU A 138 19.63 -35.01 -24.11
CA GLU A 138 20.05 -34.29 -25.33
C GLU A 138 21.18 -34.94 -26.19
N VAL A 139 21.32 -36.27 -26.22
CA VAL A 139 22.18 -36.94 -27.24
C VAL A 139 21.47 -38.00 -28.08
N SER A 140 20.33 -38.55 -27.65
CA SER A 140 19.72 -39.65 -28.42
C SER A 140 18.63 -39.27 -29.41
N ASN A 141 17.75 -38.29 -29.15
CA ASN A 141 16.53 -38.16 -29.95
C ASN A 141 16.14 -36.70 -30.26
N MET A 142 16.93 -36.01 -31.09
CA MET A 142 16.57 -34.69 -31.64
C MET A 142 15.93 -34.82 -33.05
N GLU A 143 14.68 -35.29 -33.10
CA GLU A 143 13.81 -35.03 -34.27
C GLU A 143 12.30 -34.96 -33.94
N GLU A 144 11.84 -35.06 -32.69
CA GLU A 144 10.37 -35.12 -32.41
C GLU A 144 9.81 -34.42 -31.16
N GLU A 145 10.46 -33.41 -30.55
CA GLU A 145 9.79 -32.64 -29.47
C GLU A 145 10.14 -31.15 -29.50
N ASN A 146 9.47 -30.38 -30.37
CA ASN A 146 9.53 -28.92 -30.39
C ASN A 146 8.18 -28.26 -30.08
N GLU A 147 7.36 -28.85 -29.20
CA GLU A 147 6.06 -28.28 -28.78
C GLU A 147 6.01 -27.84 -27.30
N ASN A 148 7.01 -28.17 -26.47
CA ASN A 148 6.95 -27.89 -25.01
C ASN A 148 7.97 -26.86 -24.50
N GLN A 149 8.83 -26.29 -25.36
CA GLN A 149 9.88 -25.34 -24.96
C GLN A 149 9.31 -23.99 -24.47
N ASP A 150 8.27 -23.47 -25.14
CA ASP A 150 7.66 -22.18 -24.79
C ASP A 150 6.72 -22.29 -23.58
N VAL A 151 6.05 -23.43 -23.41
CA VAL A 151 5.22 -23.72 -22.23
C VAL A 151 6.08 -23.84 -20.96
N LEU A 152 7.25 -24.47 -21.03
CA LEU A 152 8.16 -24.59 -19.90
C LEU A 152 8.80 -23.24 -19.53
N THR A 153 9.15 -22.44 -20.55
CA THR A 153 9.73 -21.09 -20.39
C THR A 153 8.70 -20.12 -19.81
N SER A 154 7.46 -20.14 -20.31
CA SER A 154 6.38 -19.30 -19.80
C SER A 154 5.97 -19.70 -18.38
N THR A 155 5.88 -21.00 -18.09
CA THR A 155 5.56 -21.51 -16.73
C THR A 155 6.66 -21.13 -15.72
N CYS A 156 7.93 -21.23 -16.09
CA CYS A 156 9.05 -20.79 -15.23
C CYS A 156 9.07 -19.27 -15.02
N GLN A 157 8.80 -18.48 -16.06
CA GLN A 157 8.72 -17.01 -15.95
C GLN A 157 7.53 -16.55 -15.10
N GLN A 158 6.39 -17.22 -15.24
CA GLN A 158 5.16 -16.92 -14.48
C GLN A 158 5.31 -17.30 -13.00
N MET A 159 5.93 -18.44 -12.69
CA MET A 159 6.30 -18.80 -11.31
C MET A 159 7.32 -17.80 -10.73
N SER A 160 8.38 -17.47 -11.47
CA SER A 160 9.37 -16.46 -11.05
C SER A 160 8.74 -15.10 -10.77
N PHE A 161 7.77 -14.67 -11.58
CA PHE A 161 7.05 -13.41 -11.41
C PHE A 161 6.14 -13.42 -10.18
N ASN A 162 5.41 -14.51 -9.96
CA ASN A 162 4.55 -14.67 -8.78
C ASN A 162 5.36 -14.70 -7.48
N TYR A 163 6.48 -15.43 -7.44
CA TYR A 163 7.36 -15.44 -6.27
C TYR A 163 8.00 -14.08 -6.01
N THR A 164 8.48 -13.37 -7.04
CA THR A 164 9.10 -12.04 -6.89
C THR A 164 8.10 -10.99 -6.39
N ASN A 165 6.86 -11.02 -6.89
CA ASN A 165 5.82 -10.10 -6.44
C ASN A 165 5.40 -10.39 -4.99
N LYS A 166 5.26 -11.66 -4.61
CA LYS A 166 4.88 -12.07 -3.26
C LYS A 166 5.97 -11.74 -2.23
N LEU A 167 7.24 -11.88 -2.60
CA LEU A 167 8.39 -11.42 -1.81
C LEU A 167 8.39 -9.89 -1.67
N SER A 168 8.19 -9.15 -2.76
CA SER A 168 8.19 -7.68 -2.77
C SER A 168 7.10 -7.09 -1.88
N THR A 169 5.89 -7.68 -1.89
CA THR A 169 4.79 -7.25 -1.02
C THR A 169 5.09 -7.45 0.47
N HIS A 170 5.74 -8.55 0.86
CA HIS A 170 6.13 -8.77 2.25
C HIS A 170 7.33 -7.90 2.68
N PHE A 171 8.29 -7.66 1.79
CA PHE A 171 9.42 -6.76 2.07
C PHE A 171 9.02 -5.29 2.21
N ASN A 172 8.03 -4.83 1.44
CA ASN A 172 7.51 -3.47 1.60
C ASN A 172 6.76 -3.32 2.94
N ALA A 173 6.01 -4.33 3.37
CA ALA A 173 5.37 -4.33 4.68
C ALA A 173 6.40 -4.31 5.84
N LEU A 174 7.52 -5.02 5.70
CA LEU A 174 8.62 -5.00 6.67
C LEU A 174 9.34 -3.63 6.70
N GLY A 175 9.54 -3.02 5.53
CA GLY A 175 10.08 -1.66 5.40
C GLY A 175 9.19 -0.60 6.07
N ASP A 176 7.88 -0.67 5.85
CA ASP A 176 6.92 0.22 6.49
C ASP A 176 6.92 0.05 8.03
N PHE A 177 7.04 -1.19 8.52
CA PHE A 177 7.14 -1.50 9.95
C PHE A 177 8.44 -0.97 10.60
N LEU A 178 9.58 -1.14 9.94
CA LEU A 178 10.87 -0.59 10.38
C LEU A 178 10.87 0.94 10.42
N THR A 179 10.14 1.57 9.50
CA THR A 179 10.00 3.04 9.45
C THR A 179 9.17 3.56 10.62
N ILE A 180 8.10 2.83 11.00
CA ILE A 180 7.26 3.12 12.18
C ILE A 180 8.06 2.99 13.48
N LEU A 181 8.91 1.96 13.58
CA LEU A 181 9.77 1.75 14.74
C LEU A 181 10.85 2.84 14.89
N ASN A 182 11.42 3.33 13.78
CA ASN A 182 12.45 4.39 13.79
C ASN A 182 11.88 5.79 14.14
N THR A 183 10.57 6.00 13.95
CA THR A 183 9.87 7.23 14.36
C THR A 183 9.42 7.25 15.82
N SER A 184 9.49 6.11 16.52
CA SER A 184 9.12 6.00 17.92
C SER A 184 10.36 6.19 18.80
N THR A 185 10.59 7.40 19.30
CA THR A 185 11.66 7.68 20.28
C THR A 185 11.35 7.02 21.64
N VAL A 186 11.63 5.73 21.81
CA VAL A 186 11.73 5.08 23.13
C VAL A 186 12.84 4.02 23.12
N LEU A 187 13.82 4.24 24.00
CA LEU A 187 14.93 3.39 24.44
C LEU A 187 14.82 1.90 24.07
N THR A 188 15.44 1.48 22.98
CA THR A 188 15.68 0.07 22.68
C THR A 188 16.77 -0.47 23.60
N SER A 189 16.54 -1.65 24.19
CA SER A 189 17.57 -2.36 24.95
C SER A 189 18.73 -2.72 24.00
N SER A 190 19.96 -2.73 24.51
CA SER A 190 21.16 -3.09 23.73
C SER A 190 21.02 -4.43 22.98
N GLU A 191 20.19 -5.34 23.49
CA GLU A 191 19.86 -6.65 22.89
C GLU A 191 19.00 -6.53 21.62
N THR A 192 18.09 -5.56 21.54
CA THR A 192 17.25 -5.38 20.34
C THR A 192 18.03 -4.76 19.19
N ILE A 193 18.98 -3.87 19.49
CA ILE A 193 19.89 -3.30 18.47
C ILE A 193 20.81 -4.40 17.90
N GLU A 194 21.39 -5.25 18.74
CA GLU A 194 22.29 -6.34 18.30
C GLU A 194 21.55 -7.38 17.42
N LYS A 195 20.29 -7.71 17.78
CA LYS A 195 19.43 -8.56 16.95
C LYS A 195 19.07 -7.91 15.61
N LEU A 196 18.80 -6.60 15.58
CA LEU A 196 18.51 -5.85 14.37
C LEU A 196 19.74 -5.71 13.45
N GLU A 197 20.93 -5.48 14.02
CA GLU A 197 22.19 -5.46 13.28
C GLU A 197 22.48 -6.83 12.64
N THR A 198 22.28 -7.92 13.40
CA THR A 198 22.44 -9.29 12.88
C THR A 198 21.46 -9.60 11.75
N ALA A 199 20.19 -9.17 11.88
CA ALA A 199 19.18 -9.35 10.85
C ALA A 199 19.49 -8.54 9.58
N SER A 200 20.02 -7.32 9.73
CA SER A 200 20.48 -6.49 8.61
C SER A 200 21.66 -7.12 7.87
N GLU A 201 22.63 -7.70 8.58
CA GLU A 201 23.76 -8.39 7.97
C GLU A 201 23.34 -9.67 7.21
N LEU A 202 22.39 -10.42 7.76
CA LEU A 202 21.80 -11.58 7.07
C LEU A 202 21.04 -11.16 5.81
N TYR A 203 20.33 -10.03 5.86
CA TYR A 203 19.63 -9.46 4.70
C TYR A 203 20.60 -9.12 3.56
N ASP A 204 21.69 -8.40 3.87
CA ASP A 204 22.70 -8.02 2.88
C ASP A 204 23.39 -9.26 2.27
N SER A 205 23.69 -10.27 3.10
CA SER A 205 24.28 -11.53 2.64
C SER A 205 23.34 -12.32 1.72
N LEU A 206 22.04 -12.37 2.04
CA LEU A 206 21.05 -13.07 1.23
C LEU A 206 20.83 -12.37 -0.10
N MET A 207 20.73 -11.03 -0.10
CA MET A 207 20.59 -10.25 -1.33
C MET A 207 21.81 -10.39 -2.25
N ALA A 208 23.02 -10.44 -1.67
CA ALA A 208 24.24 -10.70 -2.44
C ALA A 208 24.27 -12.10 -3.07
N ALA A 209 23.84 -13.14 -2.33
CA ALA A 209 23.76 -14.50 -2.83
C ALA A 209 22.74 -14.63 -3.98
N VAL A 210 21.51 -14.12 -3.79
CA VAL A 210 20.45 -14.12 -4.80
C VAL A 210 20.87 -13.36 -6.06
N THR A 211 21.52 -12.20 -5.90
CA THR A 211 22.02 -11.41 -7.03
C THR A 211 23.13 -12.15 -7.79
N THR A 212 23.98 -12.89 -7.08
CA THR A 212 25.07 -13.66 -7.69
C THR A 212 24.55 -14.86 -8.48
N GLU A 213 23.60 -15.61 -7.91
CA GLU A 213 22.92 -16.75 -8.54
C GLU A 213 22.19 -16.29 -9.82
N ASN A 214 21.37 -15.24 -9.73
CA ASN A 214 20.64 -14.67 -10.87
C ASN A 214 21.58 -14.20 -11.98
N ASN A 215 22.68 -13.53 -11.63
CA ASN A 215 23.68 -13.11 -12.63
C ASN A 215 24.40 -14.29 -13.29
N GLY A 216 24.60 -15.39 -12.55
CA GLY A 216 25.14 -16.64 -13.10
C GLY A 216 24.19 -17.29 -14.11
N GLN A 217 22.90 -17.32 -13.79
CA GLN A 217 21.85 -17.87 -14.66
C GLN A 217 21.62 -17.00 -15.90
N VAL A 218 21.59 -15.68 -15.77
CA VAL A 218 21.46 -14.75 -16.91
C VAL A 218 22.61 -14.93 -17.90
N LYS A 219 23.86 -15.08 -17.42
CA LYS A 219 25.00 -15.34 -18.32
C LYS A 219 24.89 -16.67 -19.06
N ARG A 220 24.34 -17.72 -18.43
CA ARG A 220 24.09 -19.01 -19.08
C ARG A 220 23.00 -18.89 -20.15
N LEU A 221 21.92 -18.17 -19.84
CA LEU A 221 20.84 -17.87 -20.79
C LEU A 221 21.29 -17.02 -21.98
N GLU A 222 22.20 -16.06 -21.78
CA GLU A 222 22.80 -15.29 -22.88
C GLU A 222 23.62 -16.16 -23.83
N VAL A 223 24.37 -17.13 -23.30
CA VAL A 223 25.12 -18.10 -24.11
C VAL A 223 24.18 -18.99 -24.92
N LEU A 224 23.09 -19.47 -24.31
CA LEU A 224 22.07 -20.26 -24.99
C LEU A 224 21.32 -19.44 -26.06
N SER A 225 20.94 -18.20 -25.75
CA SER A 225 20.33 -17.26 -26.69
C SER A 225 21.23 -16.98 -27.89
N LYS A 226 22.55 -16.89 -27.66
CA LYS A 226 23.53 -16.69 -28.73
C LYS A 226 23.66 -17.94 -29.63
N ARG A 227 23.67 -19.14 -29.05
CA ARG A 227 23.71 -20.39 -29.82
C ARG A 227 22.41 -20.60 -30.61
N ALA A 228 21.25 -20.25 -30.05
CA ALA A 228 19.97 -20.29 -30.76
C ALA A 228 19.95 -19.35 -31.99
N LYS A 229 20.52 -18.14 -31.86
CA LYS A 229 20.69 -17.21 -33.00
C LYS A 229 21.63 -17.78 -34.05
N ASP A 230 22.75 -18.39 -33.66
CA ASP A 230 23.68 -19.00 -34.60
C ASP A 230 23.05 -20.18 -35.38
N VAL A 231 22.18 -20.97 -34.71
CA VAL A 231 21.36 -22.02 -35.33
C VAL A 231 20.35 -21.42 -36.31
N ASN A 232 19.62 -20.37 -35.93
CA ASN A 232 18.67 -19.70 -36.85
C ASN A 232 19.37 -19.13 -38.08
N THR A 233 20.58 -18.58 -37.91
CA THR A 233 21.40 -18.06 -39.02
C THR A 233 21.98 -19.18 -39.90
N LEU A 234 22.07 -20.41 -39.39
CA LEU A 234 22.42 -21.60 -40.17
C LEU A 234 21.19 -22.15 -40.91
N VAL A 235 20.02 -22.15 -40.28
CA VAL A 235 18.71 -22.47 -40.88
C VAL A 235 18.42 -21.52 -42.06
N ASP A 236 18.63 -20.22 -41.90
CA ASP A 236 18.48 -19.22 -42.97
C ASP A 236 19.45 -19.44 -44.15
N ARG A 237 20.65 -19.94 -43.87
CA ARG A 237 21.64 -20.29 -44.90
C ARG A 237 21.29 -21.58 -45.64
N VAL A 238 20.69 -22.54 -44.96
CA VAL A 238 20.16 -23.77 -45.56
C VAL A 238 18.94 -23.43 -46.43
N ASN A 239 18.03 -22.58 -45.96
CA ASN A 239 16.85 -22.12 -46.69
C ASN A 239 17.19 -21.31 -47.96
N LYS A 240 18.32 -20.59 -47.98
CA LYS A 240 18.79 -19.86 -49.18
C LYS A 240 19.40 -20.74 -50.28
N ASN A 241 19.76 -22.00 -49.99
CA ASN A 241 20.51 -22.87 -50.93
C ASN A 241 19.69 -24.04 -51.51
N CYS A 242 18.42 -24.19 -51.15
CA CYS A 242 17.51 -25.18 -51.74
C CYS A 242 16.41 -24.48 -52.56
N PRO A 243 16.36 -24.65 -53.90
CA PRO A 243 15.24 -24.14 -54.68
C PRO A 243 14.11 -25.17 -54.67
N ALA A 244 13.09 -24.94 -53.85
CA ALA A 244 11.76 -25.52 -53.99
C ALA A 244 10.79 -24.33 -53.89
N GLY A 245 10.10 -23.97 -54.96
CA GLY A 245 8.86 -24.65 -55.32
C GLY A 245 7.73 -23.77 -54.80
N SER A 246 7.13 -23.00 -55.70
CA SER A 246 6.05 -22.05 -55.43
C SER A 246 4.88 -22.69 -54.69
N ASP A 247 4.55 -22.17 -53.51
CA ASP A 247 3.17 -21.95 -53.11
C ASP A 247 3.09 -20.72 -52.19
N GLN A 248 2.06 -19.89 -52.40
CA GLN A 248 1.92 -18.60 -51.76
C GLN A 248 1.10 -18.67 -50.47
N ASN A 249 1.46 -17.76 -49.55
CA ASN A 249 0.55 -17.02 -48.68
C ASN A 249 0.13 -17.68 -47.35
N GLU A 250 0.97 -17.54 -46.33
CA GLU A 250 0.53 -17.46 -44.94
C GLU A 250 1.07 -16.13 -44.38
N GLN A 251 0.27 -15.07 -44.55
CA GLN A 251 0.59 -13.74 -44.06
C GLN A 251 0.12 -13.67 -42.60
N MET A 252 1.06 -13.64 -41.65
CA MET A 252 0.73 -13.50 -40.22
C MET A 252 -0.14 -12.25 -39.99
N VAL A 253 -1.27 -12.45 -39.32
CA VAL A 253 -2.28 -11.41 -39.05
C VAL A 253 -2.14 -10.97 -37.59
N HIS A 254 -1.66 -9.74 -37.37
CA HIS A 254 -1.34 -9.27 -36.01
C HIS A 254 -2.41 -8.33 -35.43
N CYS A 255 -3.30 -7.78 -36.25
CA CYS A 255 -4.40 -6.93 -35.79
C CYS A 255 -5.56 -6.86 -36.79
N CYS A 256 -6.67 -6.25 -36.37
CA CYS A 256 -7.83 -6.02 -37.24
C CYS A 256 -7.50 -5.19 -38.50
N ALA A 257 -6.45 -4.37 -38.45
CA ALA A 257 -6.00 -3.58 -39.61
C ALA A 257 -5.42 -4.48 -40.73
N ASP A 258 -4.71 -5.55 -40.35
CA ASP A 258 -4.16 -6.52 -41.31
C ASP A 258 -5.27 -7.34 -41.95
N ILE A 259 -6.28 -7.73 -41.16
CA ILE A 259 -7.50 -8.40 -41.64
C ILE A 259 -8.24 -7.49 -42.61
N TYR A 260 -8.41 -6.21 -42.26
CA TYR A 260 -9.09 -5.24 -43.11
C TYR A 260 -8.40 -5.14 -44.48
N THR A 261 -7.08 -4.93 -44.48
CA THR A 261 -6.28 -4.78 -45.70
C THR A 261 -6.30 -6.05 -46.55
N SER A 262 -6.12 -7.23 -45.94
CA SER A 262 -6.12 -8.50 -46.67
C SER A 262 -7.50 -8.83 -47.25
N THR A 263 -8.58 -8.56 -46.51
CA THR A 263 -9.96 -8.76 -46.97
C THR A 263 -10.27 -7.85 -48.17
N LYS A 264 -9.85 -6.57 -48.11
CA LYS A 264 -9.97 -5.64 -49.23
C LYS A 264 -9.16 -6.07 -50.45
N ALA A 265 -7.91 -6.50 -50.24
CA ALA A 265 -7.04 -7.00 -51.31
C ALA A 265 -7.63 -8.23 -52.02
N ALA A 266 -8.36 -9.07 -51.29
CA ALA A 266 -9.11 -10.20 -51.83
C ALA A 266 -10.41 -9.81 -52.55
N GLY A 267 -10.76 -8.52 -52.62
CA GLY A 267 -11.99 -8.03 -53.26
C GLY A 267 -13.26 -8.20 -52.42
N ASN A 268 -13.13 -8.54 -51.14
CA ASN A 268 -14.25 -8.71 -50.21
C ASN A 268 -14.50 -7.42 -49.41
N THR A 269 -15.71 -7.29 -48.87
CA THR A 269 -16.07 -6.19 -47.95
C THR A 269 -15.81 -6.62 -46.51
N PRO A 270 -14.89 -5.96 -45.77
CA PRO A 270 -14.70 -6.21 -44.35
C PRO A 270 -15.99 -5.91 -43.56
N THR A 271 -16.33 -6.75 -42.59
CA THR A 271 -17.52 -6.59 -41.74
C THR A 271 -17.16 -6.61 -40.27
N ASP A 272 -17.91 -5.87 -39.44
CA ASP A 272 -17.70 -5.89 -37.99
C ASP A 272 -17.95 -7.29 -37.43
N GLY A 273 -17.17 -7.71 -36.44
CA GLY A 273 -17.34 -9.02 -35.82
C GLY A 273 -16.12 -9.51 -35.07
N ILE A 274 -16.21 -10.77 -34.62
CA ILE A 274 -15.11 -11.45 -33.94
C ILE A 274 -14.20 -12.08 -34.98
N TYR A 275 -12.90 -11.84 -34.82
CA TYR A 275 -11.85 -12.41 -35.65
C TYR A 275 -10.75 -13.01 -34.76
N SER A 276 -10.01 -13.97 -35.31
CA SER A 276 -8.79 -14.47 -34.70
C SER A 276 -7.59 -13.68 -35.23
N ILE A 277 -6.74 -13.22 -34.32
CA ILE A 277 -5.44 -12.61 -34.62
C ILE A 277 -4.34 -13.41 -33.92
N GLU A 278 -3.12 -13.34 -34.43
CA GLU A 278 -1.96 -13.99 -33.84
C GLU A 278 -1.13 -12.99 -33.03
N LEU A 279 -0.90 -13.31 -31.76
CA LEU A 279 -0.14 -12.49 -30.81
C LEU A 279 0.87 -13.37 -30.09
N GLU A 280 2.15 -13.04 -30.26
CA GLU A 280 3.27 -13.75 -29.64
C GLU A 280 3.20 -15.29 -29.87
N GLY A 281 2.69 -15.71 -31.04
CA GLY A 281 2.54 -17.12 -31.43
C GLY A 281 1.21 -17.78 -31.04
N GLU A 282 0.35 -17.08 -30.28
CA GLU A 282 -0.96 -17.58 -29.86
C GLU A 282 -2.11 -16.98 -30.69
N GLN A 283 -3.13 -17.78 -30.97
CA GLN A 283 -4.38 -17.26 -31.56
C GLN A 283 -5.29 -16.67 -30.48
N VAL A 284 -5.63 -15.40 -30.63
CA VAL A 284 -6.50 -14.67 -29.73
C VAL A 284 -7.72 -14.15 -30.49
N GLN A 285 -8.90 -14.30 -29.90
CA GLN A 285 -10.13 -13.72 -30.44
C GLN A 285 -10.27 -12.26 -30.03
N VAL A 286 -10.57 -11.40 -31.00
CA VAL A 286 -10.80 -9.97 -30.80
C VAL A 286 -12.04 -9.52 -31.56
N TYR A 287 -12.69 -8.48 -31.07
CA TYR A 287 -13.72 -7.81 -31.84
C TYR A 287 -13.08 -6.74 -32.73
N CYS A 288 -13.34 -6.83 -34.04
CA CYS A 288 -12.90 -5.87 -35.02
C CYS A 288 -14.06 -4.98 -35.46
N ASP A 289 -13.87 -3.67 -35.32
CA ASP A 289 -14.70 -2.67 -35.98
C ASP A 289 -14.05 -2.33 -37.34
N MET A 290 -14.71 -2.81 -38.38
CA MET A 290 -14.32 -2.71 -39.78
C MET A 290 -15.09 -1.60 -40.52
N THR A 291 -16.00 -0.88 -39.85
CA THR A 291 -16.87 0.11 -40.48
C THR A 291 -16.55 1.54 -40.06
N THR A 292 -16.31 1.78 -38.77
CA THR A 292 -16.13 3.13 -38.23
C THR A 292 -14.82 3.74 -38.70
N ASP A 293 -14.86 4.96 -39.24
CA ASP A 293 -13.66 5.77 -39.56
C ASP A 293 -12.63 4.99 -40.41
N GLY A 294 -13.15 4.30 -41.43
CA GLY A 294 -12.35 3.50 -42.37
C GLY A 294 -11.99 2.10 -41.90
N GLY A 295 -12.44 1.65 -40.72
CA GLY A 295 -12.34 0.27 -40.26
C GLY A 295 -10.96 -0.18 -39.79
N GLY A 296 -10.78 -1.47 -39.53
CA GLY A 296 -9.51 -2.04 -39.07
C GLY A 296 -9.19 -1.74 -37.60
N TRP A 297 -10.19 -1.36 -36.81
CA TRP A 297 -10.01 -1.09 -35.38
C TRP A 297 -10.10 -2.38 -34.57
N THR A 298 -9.17 -2.56 -33.64
CA THR A 298 -9.21 -3.62 -32.64
C THR A 298 -9.84 -3.08 -31.36
N VAL A 299 -11.02 -3.59 -30.99
CA VAL A 299 -11.76 -3.13 -29.82
C VAL A 299 -11.27 -3.83 -28.57
N PHE A 300 -10.96 -3.06 -27.53
CA PHE A 300 -10.42 -3.60 -26.27
C PHE A 300 -11.30 -3.32 -25.05
N GLN A 301 -12.27 -2.41 -25.16
CA GLN A 301 -13.31 -2.21 -24.16
C GLN A 301 -14.63 -1.91 -24.88
N ARG A 302 -15.71 -2.52 -24.40
CA ARG A 302 -17.05 -2.26 -24.91
C ARG A 302 -18.09 -2.33 -23.80
N ARG A 303 -18.99 -1.33 -23.76
CA ARG A 303 -20.15 -1.23 -22.86
C ARG A 303 -21.39 -0.92 -23.68
N VAL A 304 -22.40 -1.79 -23.66
CA VAL A 304 -23.63 -1.68 -24.44
C VAL A 304 -24.91 -1.98 -23.63
N SER A 305 -24.76 -2.63 -22.48
CA SER A 305 -25.88 -3.08 -21.64
C SER A 305 -25.43 -3.20 -20.17
N ASN A 306 -26.37 -3.57 -19.31
CA ASN A 306 -26.09 -3.90 -17.90
C ASN A 306 -25.57 -5.35 -17.69
N ALA A 307 -25.39 -6.13 -18.76
CA ALA A 307 -24.84 -7.49 -18.68
C ALA A 307 -23.33 -7.44 -18.43
N GLU A 308 -22.77 -8.38 -17.67
CA GLU A 308 -21.36 -8.39 -17.24
C GLU A 308 -20.96 -7.15 -16.41
N GLY A 309 -20.76 -7.35 -15.11
CA GLY A 309 -20.32 -6.30 -14.20
C GLY A 309 -18.85 -5.94 -14.41
N PHE A 310 -18.54 -4.64 -14.38
CA PHE A 310 -17.14 -4.13 -14.43
C PHE A 310 -16.55 -3.91 -13.02
N ASP A 311 -17.28 -4.31 -11.97
CA ASP A 311 -16.79 -4.42 -10.61
C ASP A 311 -15.86 -5.65 -10.47
N LYS A 312 -14.68 -5.55 -11.07
CA LYS A 312 -13.70 -6.63 -11.17
C LYS A 312 -12.39 -6.29 -10.44
N GLY A 313 -11.68 -7.31 -9.97
CA GLY A 313 -10.38 -7.18 -9.31
C GLY A 313 -9.22 -6.97 -10.27
N TRP A 314 -8.01 -6.78 -9.73
CA TRP A 314 -6.79 -6.55 -10.52
C TRP A 314 -6.50 -7.67 -11.50
N GLU A 315 -6.52 -8.92 -11.04
CA GLU A 315 -6.24 -10.09 -11.86
C GLU A 315 -7.20 -10.22 -13.05
N GLU A 316 -8.50 -9.98 -12.83
CA GLU A 316 -9.50 -10.00 -13.89
C GLU A 316 -9.26 -8.90 -14.94
N TYR A 317 -8.90 -7.68 -14.51
CA TYR A 317 -8.54 -6.61 -15.45
C TYR A 317 -7.24 -6.88 -16.21
N VAL A 318 -6.30 -7.62 -15.62
CA VAL A 318 -5.07 -8.05 -16.29
C VAL A 318 -5.36 -9.09 -17.37
N ASN A 319 -6.12 -10.12 -17.03
CA ASN A 319 -6.41 -11.26 -17.90
C ASN A 319 -7.49 -10.97 -18.96
N GLY A 320 -8.42 -10.05 -18.66
CA GLY A 320 -9.59 -9.80 -19.50
C GLY A 320 -10.83 -10.56 -19.01
N PHE A 321 -12.01 -10.06 -19.39
CA PHE A 321 -13.30 -10.63 -19.02
C PHE A 321 -14.43 -10.20 -19.97
N GLY A 322 -15.56 -10.88 -19.85
CA GLY A 322 -16.79 -10.57 -20.58
C GLY A 322 -16.91 -11.30 -21.91
N ASN A 323 -17.85 -10.82 -22.74
CA ASN A 323 -18.23 -11.43 -24.00
C ASN A 323 -17.99 -10.45 -25.15
N LEU A 324 -17.19 -10.87 -26.13
CA LEU A 324 -16.83 -10.04 -27.29
C LEU A 324 -18.04 -9.57 -28.13
N ASN A 325 -19.20 -10.22 -28.01
CA ASN A 325 -20.45 -9.79 -28.65
C ASN A 325 -21.27 -8.77 -27.82
N GLU A 326 -20.92 -8.57 -26.55
CA GLU A 326 -21.65 -7.73 -25.61
C GLU A 326 -20.70 -6.75 -24.91
N ASN A 327 -20.57 -6.89 -23.59
CA ASN A 327 -19.69 -6.13 -22.71
C ASN A 327 -18.42 -6.93 -22.47
N PHE A 328 -17.26 -6.30 -22.71
CA PHE A 328 -15.98 -6.95 -22.44
C PHE A 328 -14.84 -5.97 -22.17
N TRP A 329 -13.80 -6.53 -21.56
CA TRP A 329 -12.49 -5.94 -21.39
C TRP A 329 -11.43 -6.92 -21.88
N MET A 330 -10.58 -6.49 -22.81
CA MET A 330 -9.61 -7.35 -23.48
C MET A 330 -8.51 -7.89 -22.57
N GLY A 331 -8.22 -7.20 -21.46
CA GLY A 331 -7.10 -7.53 -20.58
C GLY A 331 -5.90 -6.59 -20.77
N LEU A 332 -5.34 -6.12 -19.65
CA LEU A 332 -4.21 -5.19 -19.65
C LEU A 332 -2.93 -5.83 -20.19
N GLU A 333 -2.67 -7.12 -19.93
CA GLU A 333 -1.45 -7.75 -20.44
C GLU A 333 -1.48 -7.83 -21.97
N LEU A 334 -2.63 -8.23 -22.52
CA LEU A 334 -2.83 -8.29 -23.95
C LEU A 334 -2.72 -6.90 -24.58
N MET A 335 -3.38 -5.88 -24.00
CA MET A 335 -3.26 -4.51 -24.49
C MET A 335 -1.82 -3.98 -24.41
N HIS A 336 -1.08 -4.29 -23.36
CA HIS A 336 0.33 -3.92 -23.24
C HIS A 336 1.12 -4.54 -24.38
N SER A 337 1.04 -5.86 -24.57
CA SER A 337 1.74 -6.60 -25.64
C SER A 337 1.55 -5.96 -27.03
N LYS A 338 0.32 -5.54 -27.34
CA LYS A 338 0.00 -4.92 -28.63
C LYS A 338 0.52 -3.51 -28.78
N THR A 339 0.60 -2.74 -27.69
CA THR A 339 0.84 -1.29 -27.75
C THR A 339 2.22 -0.89 -27.22
N LYS A 340 3.13 -1.84 -27.01
CA LYS A 340 4.52 -1.63 -26.50
C LYS A 340 5.28 -0.55 -27.28
N SER A 341 5.07 -0.44 -28.59
CA SER A 341 5.79 0.51 -29.44
C SER A 341 5.21 1.94 -29.43
N SER A 342 4.04 2.15 -28.81
CA SER A 342 3.32 3.42 -28.81
C SER A 342 3.01 3.97 -30.22
N ASP A 343 2.87 3.09 -31.21
CA ASP A 343 2.57 3.45 -32.61
C ASP A 343 1.09 3.22 -32.96
N TYR A 344 0.19 3.36 -31.99
CA TYR A 344 -1.24 3.15 -32.17
C TYR A 344 -2.04 4.43 -31.96
N VAL A 345 -3.13 4.56 -32.72
CA VAL A 345 -4.17 5.54 -32.45
C VAL A 345 -5.18 4.91 -31.49
N LEU A 346 -5.51 5.60 -30.41
CA LEU A 346 -6.67 5.30 -29.57
C LEU A 346 -7.88 6.06 -30.08
N ARG A 347 -9.01 5.37 -30.24
CA ARG A 347 -10.32 5.96 -30.47
C ARG A 347 -11.28 5.55 -29.38
N ILE A 348 -12.08 6.50 -28.90
CA ILE A 348 -13.16 6.28 -27.95
C ILE A 348 -14.46 6.79 -28.57
N ASP A 349 -15.42 5.90 -28.77
CA ASP A 349 -16.77 6.22 -29.23
C ASP A 349 -17.76 6.14 -28.05
N MET A 350 -18.72 7.07 -28.00
CA MET A 350 -19.64 7.24 -26.88
C MET A 350 -21.07 7.56 -27.38
N GLU A 351 -22.09 7.03 -26.72
CA GLU A 351 -23.51 7.38 -26.91
C GLU A 351 -24.17 7.66 -25.55
N ALA A 352 -24.99 8.72 -25.48
CA ALA A 352 -25.83 9.00 -24.32
C ALA A 352 -27.26 8.46 -24.53
N PHE A 353 -28.03 8.34 -23.46
CA PHE A 353 -29.42 7.86 -23.52
C PHE A 353 -30.37 8.76 -24.32
N ASP A 354 -30.03 10.04 -24.50
CA ASP A 354 -30.76 10.97 -25.39
C ASP A 354 -30.46 10.77 -26.89
N GLY A 355 -29.61 9.79 -27.23
CA GLY A 355 -29.20 9.46 -28.60
C GLY A 355 -28.05 10.30 -29.14
N SER A 356 -27.54 11.28 -28.37
CA SER A 356 -26.34 12.03 -28.77
C SER A 356 -25.11 11.11 -28.80
N LYS A 357 -24.24 11.33 -29.79
CA LYS A 357 -23.01 10.57 -30.02
C LYS A 357 -21.80 11.47 -29.97
N ALA A 358 -20.71 10.96 -29.42
CA ALA A 358 -19.43 11.65 -29.34
C ALA A 358 -18.28 10.69 -29.63
N PHE A 359 -17.17 11.24 -30.15
CA PHE A 359 -15.93 10.49 -30.26
C PHE A 359 -14.72 11.36 -29.97
N ILE A 360 -13.61 10.72 -29.63
CA ILE A 360 -12.31 11.37 -29.46
C ILE A 360 -11.19 10.40 -29.82
N THR A 361 -10.08 10.95 -30.34
CA THR A 361 -8.92 10.19 -30.81
C THR A 361 -7.62 10.76 -30.25
N TYR A 362 -6.67 9.87 -29.99
CA TYR A 362 -5.35 10.17 -29.47
C TYR A 362 -4.29 9.41 -30.26
N ASP A 363 -3.22 10.10 -30.62
CA ASP A 363 -2.02 9.50 -31.19
C ASP A 363 -1.08 9.01 -30.09
N GLY A 364 -0.22 8.06 -30.44
CA GLY A 364 0.85 7.55 -29.59
C GLY A 364 0.35 6.68 -28.45
N PHE A 365 -0.80 6.04 -28.61
CA PHE A 365 -1.43 5.26 -27.55
C PHE A 365 -0.60 4.03 -27.21
N GLY A 366 -0.44 3.82 -25.90
CA GLY A 366 -0.07 2.54 -25.35
C GLY A 366 -0.24 2.50 -23.85
N ILE A 367 -0.04 1.32 -23.28
CA ILE A 367 0.01 1.13 -21.84
C ILE A 367 1.33 0.48 -21.44
N SER A 368 1.85 0.86 -20.28
CA SER A 368 3.10 0.31 -19.77
C SER A 368 2.94 -1.14 -19.31
N ASP A 369 4.05 -1.76 -18.88
CA ASP A 369 4.03 -3.08 -18.25
C ASP A 369 3.41 -3.05 -16.83
N ALA A 370 3.32 -4.24 -16.23
CA ALA A 370 2.87 -4.45 -14.86
C ALA A 370 3.72 -3.73 -13.80
N ARG A 371 5.02 -3.51 -14.03
CA ARG A 371 5.91 -2.81 -13.07
C ARG A 371 5.51 -1.34 -12.92
N ARG A 372 5.09 -0.74 -14.03
CA ARG A 372 4.53 0.60 -14.09
C ARG A 372 2.99 0.60 -13.97
N LYS A 373 2.41 -0.50 -13.53
CA LYS A 373 0.97 -0.65 -13.23
C LYS A 373 0.07 -0.33 -14.43
N TYR A 374 0.48 -0.79 -15.61
CA TYR A 374 -0.23 -0.57 -16.87
C TYR A 374 -0.65 0.89 -17.09
N ALA A 375 0.27 1.81 -16.79
CA ALA A 375 0.03 3.23 -16.93
C ALA A 375 -0.32 3.58 -18.37
N LEU A 376 -1.46 4.24 -18.55
CA LEU A 376 -1.90 4.76 -19.83
C LEU A 376 -0.96 5.85 -20.30
N ASP A 377 -0.58 5.81 -21.56
CA ASP A 377 0.12 6.90 -22.22
C ASP A 377 -0.46 7.18 -23.61
N TYR A 378 -0.34 8.44 -24.02
CA TYR A 378 -0.62 8.88 -25.38
C TYR A 378 0.10 10.21 -25.64
N ARG A 379 0.53 10.43 -26.88
CA ARG A 379 1.32 11.59 -27.30
C ARG A 379 0.47 12.86 -27.38
N ALA A 380 -0.70 12.81 -28.02
CA ALA A 380 -1.55 13.98 -28.19
C ALA A 380 -3.01 13.59 -28.47
N LYS A 381 -3.95 14.43 -28.00
CA LYS A 381 -5.33 14.44 -28.54
C LYS A 381 -5.27 14.98 -29.97
N VAL A 382 -5.88 14.26 -30.92
CA VAL A 382 -5.83 14.62 -32.34
C VAL A 382 -7.14 15.19 -32.83
N ASN A 383 -8.21 14.40 -32.73
CA ASN A 383 -9.52 14.75 -33.28
C ASN A 383 -10.64 14.30 -32.34
N GLY A 384 -11.84 14.84 -32.49
CA GLY A 384 -13.01 14.45 -31.73
C GLY A 384 -14.06 15.54 -31.65
N THR A 385 -15.29 15.16 -31.32
CA THR A 385 -16.44 16.07 -31.16
C THR A 385 -16.60 16.60 -29.74
N VAL A 386 -15.76 16.14 -28.81
CA VAL A 386 -15.76 16.54 -27.40
C VAL A 386 -14.35 16.88 -26.92
N ASP A 387 -14.27 17.53 -25.75
CA ASP A 387 -13.00 17.82 -25.08
C ASP A 387 -12.41 16.61 -24.35
N ASN A 388 -11.12 16.71 -24.03
CA ASN A 388 -10.37 15.65 -23.37
C ASN A 388 -10.84 15.45 -21.92
N SER A 389 -11.20 14.22 -21.55
CA SER A 389 -11.43 13.79 -20.16
C SER A 389 -10.58 12.59 -19.76
N LEU A 390 -9.50 12.30 -20.50
CA LEU A 390 -8.53 11.26 -20.19
C LEU A 390 -7.19 11.93 -19.83
N ALA A 391 -6.48 11.37 -18.85
CA ALA A 391 -5.18 11.90 -18.44
C ALA A 391 -4.10 10.86 -18.80
N PRO A 392 -3.01 11.26 -19.47
CA PRO A 392 -1.91 10.35 -19.74
C PRO A 392 -1.06 10.17 -18.48
N ASN A 393 -0.17 9.18 -18.53
CA ASN A 393 0.78 8.83 -17.48
C ASN A 393 0.11 8.58 -16.12
N LYS A 394 -1.02 7.87 -16.14
CA LYS A 394 -1.73 7.44 -14.94
C LYS A 394 -1.70 5.93 -14.83
N PRO A 395 -1.27 5.35 -13.70
CA PRO A 395 -1.35 3.92 -13.47
C PRO A 395 -2.81 3.48 -13.39
N PHE A 396 -3.07 2.22 -13.68
CA PHE A 396 -4.39 1.64 -13.55
C PHE A 396 -4.69 1.37 -12.07
N THR A 397 -5.94 1.57 -11.65
CA THR A 397 -6.39 1.35 -10.27
C THR A 397 -7.68 0.54 -10.28
N THR A 398 -7.74 -0.47 -9.41
CA THR A 398 -8.91 -1.34 -9.17
C THR A 398 -9.33 -1.26 -7.71
N LYS A 399 -10.46 -1.92 -7.37
CA LYS A 399 -10.98 -1.94 -5.99
C LYS A 399 -10.01 -2.57 -4.97
N ASP A 400 -9.16 -3.49 -5.44
CA ASP A 400 -8.20 -4.28 -4.67
C ASP A 400 -6.73 -3.87 -4.90
N GLN A 401 -6.46 -2.91 -5.80
CA GLN A 401 -5.11 -2.38 -6.01
C GLN A 401 -5.12 -0.88 -6.32
N ASP A 402 -4.88 -0.07 -5.29
CA ASP A 402 -4.84 1.38 -5.38
C ASP A 402 -3.49 1.91 -5.89
N ASN A 403 -3.51 2.61 -7.04
CA ASN A 403 -2.34 3.29 -7.61
C ASN A 403 -2.61 4.77 -7.93
N ASP A 404 -3.74 5.35 -7.52
CA ASP A 404 -4.24 6.62 -8.07
C ASP A 404 -3.70 7.90 -7.40
N LYS A 405 -2.94 7.74 -6.31
CA LYS A 405 -2.32 8.81 -5.51
C LYS A 405 -3.34 9.78 -4.86
N HIS A 406 -4.56 9.33 -4.64
CA HIS A 406 -5.56 10.00 -3.81
C HIS A 406 -5.51 9.43 -2.37
N GLU A 407 -6.08 10.14 -1.39
CA GLU A 407 -6.13 9.69 0.03
C GLU A 407 -7.07 8.50 0.25
N GLU A 408 -8.07 8.36 -0.63
CA GLU A 408 -9.06 7.28 -0.69
C GLU A 408 -8.94 6.58 -2.05
N ASN A 409 -9.17 5.27 -2.11
CA ASN A 409 -9.18 4.54 -3.39
C ASN A 409 -10.30 5.04 -4.31
N CYS A 410 -9.92 5.61 -5.45
CA CYS A 410 -10.86 6.16 -6.42
C CYS A 410 -11.75 5.11 -7.06
N ALA A 411 -11.29 3.88 -7.26
CA ALA A 411 -12.12 2.81 -7.80
C ALA A 411 -13.31 2.54 -6.86
N LEU A 412 -13.06 2.43 -5.55
CA LEU A 412 -14.14 2.26 -4.56
C LEU A 412 -15.07 3.47 -4.55
N ARG A 413 -14.51 4.69 -4.50
CA ARG A 413 -15.28 5.94 -4.43
C ARG A 413 -16.17 6.18 -5.67
N ARG A 414 -15.79 5.64 -6.82
CA ARG A 414 -16.46 5.86 -8.13
C ARG A 414 -17.44 4.74 -8.51
N GLY A 415 -17.83 3.89 -7.55
CA GLY A 415 -18.75 2.78 -7.80
C GLY A 415 -18.07 1.55 -8.39
N GLU A 416 -16.84 1.28 -7.96
CA GLU A 416 -16.07 0.04 -8.20
C GLU A 416 -15.63 -0.21 -9.65
N GLY A 417 -15.72 0.79 -10.52
CA GLY A 417 -15.11 0.74 -11.86
C GLY A 417 -13.60 0.96 -11.79
N ALA A 418 -12.81 0.09 -12.42
CA ALA A 418 -11.36 0.28 -12.49
C ALA A 418 -10.97 1.25 -13.61
N TRP A 419 -9.99 2.12 -13.37
CA TRP A 419 -9.62 3.14 -14.35
C TRP A 419 -8.21 3.68 -14.13
N TRP A 420 -7.71 4.43 -15.12
CA TRP A 420 -6.53 5.27 -14.99
C TRP A 420 -6.85 6.57 -14.24
N TYR A 421 -7.09 6.45 -12.94
CA TYR A 421 -7.41 7.58 -12.07
C TYR A 421 -6.21 8.48 -11.81
N ASN A 422 -6.49 9.70 -11.34
CA ASN A 422 -5.47 10.64 -10.88
C ASN A 422 -5.77 11.05 -9.44
N GLY A 423 -4.91 11.88 -8.82
CA GLY A 423 -5.07 12.30 -7.43
C GLY A 423 -6.32 13.13 -7.10
N LYS A 424 -7.30 13.24 -8.01
CA LYS A 424 -8.68 13.74 -7.76
C LYS A 424 -9.74 12.81 -8.37
N CYS A 425 -9.41 11.53 -8.57
CA CYS A 425 -10.20 10.51 -9.24
C CYS A 425 -10.62 10.82 -10.68
N GLY A 426 -9.93 11.75 -11.34
CA GLY A 426 -10.08 12.04 -12.77
C GLY A 426 -11.44 12.61 -13.22
N PRO A 427 -11.53 13.06 -14.49
CA PRO A 427 -12.77 13.54 -15.09
C PRO A 427 -13.54 12.47 -15.89
N SER A 428 -13.09 11.22 -15.91
CA SER A 428 -13.77 10.12 -16.61
C SER A 428 -13.66 8.81 -15.83
N SER A 429 -14.57 7.88 -16.15
CA SER A 429 -14.54 6.47 -15.78
C SER A 429 -15.47 5.72 -16.73
N LEU A 430 -14.93 5.07 -17.77
CA LEU A 430 -15.78 4.33 -18.73
C LEU A 430 -16.10 2.90 -18.25
N ASN A 431 -15.42 2.47 -17.19
CA ASN A 431 -15.58 1.16 -16.56
C ASN A 431 -16.47 1.21 -15.30
N GLY A 432 -17.11 2.35 -15.03
CA GLY A 432 -18.06 2.47 -13.92
C GLY A 432 -19.31 1.59 -14.09
N PRO A 433 -20.19 1.61 -13.09
CA PRO A 433 -21.39 0.79 -13.08
C PRO A 433 -22.32 1.17 -14.24
N TYR A 434 -22.88 0.17 -14.92
CA TYR A 434 -23.86 0.40 -15.96
C TYR A 434 -25.25 0.42 -15.32
N VAL A 435 -26.01 1.48 -15.55
CA VAL A 435 -27.40 1.61 -15.10
C VAL A 435 -28.25 2.00 -16.30
N ASP A 436 -29.39 1.32 -16.49
CA ASP A 436 -30.30 1.61 -17.60
C ASP A 436 -31.05 2.92 -17.36
N ASP A 437 -30.77 3.90 -18.21
CA ASP A 437 -31.35 5.26 -18.23
C ASP A 437 -31.67 5.84 -16.84
N PRO A 438 -30.65 6.06 -15.97
CA PRO A 438 -30.88 6.49 -14.60
C PRO A 438 -31.40 7.93 -14.49
N GLY A 439 -31.45 8.68 -15.60
CA GLY A 439 -31.63 10.13 -15.61
C GLY A 439 -30.43 10.87 -14.98
N GLN A 440 -30.30 10.79 -13.65
CA GLN A 440 -29.14 11.27 -12.90
C GLN A 440 -28.61 10.18 -11.96
N THR A 441 -27.29 10.05 -11.96
CA THR A 441 -26.52 9.21 -11.05
C THR A 441 -25.92 10.05 -9.93
N GLU A 442 -25.44 9.40 -8.87
CA GLU A 442 -24.52 10.07 -7.96
C GLU A 442 -23.29 10.57 -8.72
N LYS A 443 -22.70 11.66 -8.24
CA LYS A 443 -21.66 12.35 -8.98
C LYS A 443 -20.46 11.43 -9.24
N PHE A 444 -20.19 11.19 -10.52
CA PHE A 444 -19.18 10.28 -11.06
C PHE A 444 -19.38 8.78 -10.77
N GLN A 445 -20.56 8.35 -10.34
CA GLN A 445 -20.89 6.94 -10.23
C GLN A 445 -21.66 6.50 -11.48
N GLY A 446 -20.94 5.89 -12.42
CA GLY A 446 -21.50 5.44 -13.69
C GLY A 446 -20.43 5.42 -14.78
N ILE A 447 -20.87 5.26 -16.02
CA ILE A 447 -20.01 5.39 -17.20
C ILE A 447 -19.94 6.87 -17.57
N ILE A 448 -18.82 7.54 -17.22
CA ILE A 448 -18.74 8.99 -17.21
C ILE A 448 -17.63 9.50 -18.13
N TRP A 449 -18.00 10.46 -18.98
CA TRP A 449 -17.07 11.34 -19.68
C TRP A 449 -17.48 12.79 -19.46
N LYS A 450 -16.76 13.50 -18.56
CA LYS A 450 -17.17 14.83 -18.09
C LYS A 450 -17.37 15.84 -19.22
N ALA A 451 -16.51 15.83 -20.23
CA ALA A 451 -16.59 16.75 -21.36
C ALA A 451 -17.78 16.49 -22.31
N PHE A 452 -18.50 15.37 -22.16
CA PHE A 452 -19.63 15.03 -23.02
C PHE A 452 -20.97 15.26 -22.32
N GLN A 453 -21.25 14.50 -21.25
CA GLN A 453 -22.54 14.55 -20.53
C GLN A 453 -22.42 15.08 -19.09
N GLY A 454 -21.26 15.62 -18.71
CA GLY A 454 -20.99 16.08 -17.35
C GLY A 454 -20.71 14.92 -16.39
N THR A 455 -21.02 15.11 -15.11
CA THR A 455 -20.56 14.20 -14.04
C THR A 455 -21.69 13.42 -13.39
N VAL A 456 -22.93 13.56 -13.86
CA VAL A 456 -24.12 12.92 -13.25
C VAL A 456 -24.95 12.13 -14.24
N LYS A 457 -24.58 12.15 -15.53
CA LYS A 457 -25.27 11.38 -16.57
C LYS A 457 -24.37 10.25 -17.02
N SER A 458 -24.80 9.02 -16.76
CA SER A 458 -24.13 7.83 -17.29
C SER A 458 -24.36 7.69 -18.79
N LEU A 459 -23.34 7.21 -19.49
CA LEU A 459 -23.42 6.90 -20.92
C LEU A 459 -24.11 5.56 -21.14
N LYS A 460 -24.76 5.44 -22.30
CA LYS A 460 -25.46 4.24 -22.78
C LYS A 460 -24.52 3.32 -23.54
N PHE A 461 -23.57 3.88 -24.29
CA PHE A 461 -22.61 3.10 -25.05
C PHE A 461 -21.22 3.70 -24.88
N THR A 462 -20.22 2.83 -24.72
CA THR A 462 -18.82 3.20 -24.90
C THR A 462 -18.06 2.10 -25.60
N GLU A 463 -17.13 2.49 -26.45
CA GLU A 463 -16.18 1.58 -27.05
C GLU A 463 -14.81 2.23 -27.10
N MET A 464 -13.79 1.53 -26.60
CA MET A 464 -12.39 1.93 -26.75
C MET A 464 -11.69 0.95 -27.67
N LYS A 465 -10.98 1.49 -28.66
CA LYS A 465 -10.36 0.71 -29.72
C LYS A 465 -9.08 1.35 -30.21
N CYS A 466 -8.18 0.52 -30.75
CA CYS A 466 -6.92 0.98 -31.29
C CYS A 466 -6.63 0.41 -32.68
N ARG A 467 -5.78 1.13 -33.41
CA ARG A 467 -5.32 0.76 -34.76
C ARG A 467 -3.92 1.34 -34.98
N PRO A 468 -3.03 0.68 -35.74
CA PRO A 468 -1.71 1.24 -36.03
C PRO A 468 -1.79 2.63 -36.67
N GLU A 469 -0.91 3.56 -36.28
CA GLU A 469 -0.80 4.90 -36.88
C GLU A 469 -0.46 4.85 -38.37
N THR A 470 0.24 3.81 -38.81
CA THR A 470 0.61 3.58 -40.21
C THR A 470 -0.57 3.15 -41.08
N PHE A 471 -1.71 2.77 -40.49
CA PHE A 471 -2.87 2.37 -41.26
C PHE A 471 -3.54 3.60 -41.90
N THR A 472 -3.54 3.62 -43.22
CA THR A 472 -4.29 4.59 -44.02
C THR A 472 -5.55 3.92 -44.56
N PRO A 473 -6.75 4.34 -44.14
CA PRO A 473 -7.96 3.88 -44.80
C PRO A 473 -7.95 4.36 -46.24
N GLU A 474 -8.36 3.49 -47.17
CA GLU A 474 -8.63 3.91 -48.55
C GLU A 474 -9.78 4.93 -48.51
N VAL A 475 -9.46 6.20 -48.78
CA VAL A 475 -10.44 7.27 -48.84
C VAL A 475 -11.40 6.93 -49.99
N VAL A 476 -12.65 6.59 -49.65
CA VAL A 476 -13.73 6.63 -50.63
C VAL A 476 -13.86 8.10 -51.04
N LEU A 477 -13.32 8.44 -52.21
CA LEU A 477 -13.65 9.67 -52.89
C LEU A 477 -15.16 9.59 -53.18
N GLU A 478 -15.98 10.13 -52.28
CA GLU A 478 -17.35 10.50 -52.65
C GLU A 478 -17.21 11.56 -53.74
N GLU A 479 -17.40 11.15 -54.98
CA GLU A 479 -17.62 12.03 -56.11
C GLU A 479 -18.78 12.95 -55.74
N GLN A 480 -18.48 14.21 -55.40
CA GLN A 480 -19.48 15.27 -55.36
C GLN A 480 -20.09 15.40 -56.76
N LYS A 481 -21.32 14.91 -56.91
CA LYS A 481 -22.16 15.10 -58.08
C LYS A 481 -23.47 15.78 -57.72
#